data_AF-A0A644SXB0-F1
#
_entry.id   AF-A0A644SXB0-F1
#
_cell.length_a   1.000
_cell.length_b   1.000
_cell.length_c   1.000
_cell.angle_alpha   90.00
_cell.angle_beta   90.00
_cell.angle_gamma   90.00
#
_symmetry.space_group_name_H-M   'P 1'
#
loop_
_entity.id
_entity.type
_entity.pdbx_description
1 polymer ?
#
loop_
_entity_poly.entity_id
_entity_poly.type
_entity_poly.pdbx_seq_one_letter_code
_entity_poly.pdbx_strand_id
1 'polypeptide(L)' 'MRILSVIPNDAQLITVHFDNNHSVIVNMKGKLQTARFSNLRNRELFMAANTDGKAILWAGGISIAISEIIEIISK' A
#
# COMPACT_ATOMS: atom_id res chain seq x y z
N MET A 1 9.78 -6.39 -11.83
CA MET A 1 9.49 -6.27 -10.39
C MET A 1 8.00 -6.49 -10.21
N ARG A 2 7.65 -7.36 -9.27
CA ARG A 2 6.27 -7.75 -8.94
C ARG A 2 6.11 -7.74 -7.42
N ILE A 3 4.95 -7.33 -6.93
CA ILE A 3 4.59 -7.44 -5.51
C ILE A 3 4.23 -8.90 -5.21
N LEU A 4 4.85 -9.49 -4.20
CA LEU A 4 4.54 -10.84 -3.74
C LEU A 4 3.52 -10.83 -2.60
N SER A 5 3.65 -9.89 -1.67
CA SER A 5 2.75 -9.76 -0.54
C SER A 5 2.72 -8.34 0.01
N VAL A 6 1.62 -8.03 0.67
CA VAL A 6 1.38 -6.75 1.36
C VAL A 6 0.92 -7.04 2.78
N ILE A 7 1.54 -6.40 3.76
CA ILE A 7 1.26 -6.62 5.18
C ILE A 7 0.95 -5.27 5.83
N PRO A 8 -0.33 -4.88 5.92
CA PRO A 8 -0.73 -3.67 6.64
C PRO A 8 -0.62 -3.88 8.16
N ASN A 9 -0.44 -2.80 8.91
CA ASN A 9 -0.45 -2.84 10.37
C ASN A 9 -1.16 -1.64 11.02
N ASP A 10 -1.32 -1.71 12.34
CA ASP A 10 -2.07 -0.75 13.15
C ASP A 10 -1.42 0.63 13.20
N ALA A 11 -0.12 0.71 12.93
CA ALA A 11 0.61 1.96 12.81
C ALA A 11 0.36 2.67 11.46
N GLN A 12 -0.56 2.17 10.64
CA GLN A 12 -0.87 2.66 9.29
C GLN A 12 0.35 2.59 8.37
N LEU A 13 1.16 1.55 8.55
CA LEU A 13 2.27 1.20 7.67
C LEU A 13 1.89 -0.04 6.86
N ILE A 14 2.43 -0.15 5.65
CA ILE A 14 2.29 -1.33 4.80
C ILE A 14 3.69 -1.81 4.43
N THR A 15 4.02 -3.03 4.84
CA THR A 15 5.22 -3.71 4.33
C THR A 15 4.87 -4.34 3.00
N VAL A 16 5.68 -4.05 1.97
CA VAL A 16 5.52 -4.58 0.61
C VAL A 16 6.75 -5.42 0.30
N HIS A 17 6.54 -6.69 -0.05
CA HIS A 17 7.61 -7.59 -0.46
C HIS A 17 7.59 -7.77 -1.98
N PHE A 18 8.77 -7.73 -2.60
CA PHE A 18 8.93 -7.86 -4.04
C PHE A 18 9.62 -9.17 -4.44
N ASP A 19 9.44 -9.55 -5.70
CA ASP A 19 10.04 -10.74 -6.33
C ASP A 19 11.57 -10.70 -6.47
N ASN A 20 12.17 -9.53 -6.30
CA ASN A 20 13.62 -9.31 -6.34
C ASN A 20 14.28 -9.31 -4.95
N ASN A 21 13.60 -9.88 -3.94
CA ASN A 21 14.07 -9.97 -2.56
C ASN A 21 14.20 -8.62 -1.82
N HIS A 22 13.73 -7.52 -2.42
CA HIS A 22 13.61 -6.24 -1.75
C HIS A 22 12.27 -6.13 -1.01
N SER A 23 12.25 -5.32 0.04
CA SER A 23 11.04 -4.98 0.78
C SER A 23 11.06 -3.49 1.11
N VAL A 24 9.88 -2.87 1.14
CA VAL A 24 9.73 -1.45 1.49
C VAL A 24 8.59 -1.27 2.47
N ILE A 25 8.67 -0.22 3.29
CA ILE A 25 7.60 0.18 4.20
C ILE A 25 6.98 1.47 3.67
N VAL A 26 5.70 1.41 3.31
CA VAL A 26 4.93 2.58 2.89
C VAL A 26 4.22 3.16 4.10
N ASN A 27 4.54 4.41 4.45
CA ASN A 27 3.83 5.15 5.49
C ASN A 27 2.56 5.79 4.92
N MET A 28 1.39 5.34 5.38
CA MET A 28 0.11 5.80 4.87
C MET A 28 -0.49 6.97 5.64
N LYS A 29 0.06 7.35 6.81
CA LYS A 29 -0.53 8.37 7.71
C LYS A 29 -0.92 9.67 6.99
N GLY A 30 -0.01 10.21 6.17
CA GLY A 30 -0.28 11.42 5.38
C GLY A 30 -1.26 11.18 4.24
N LYS A 31 -1.13 10.04 3.54
CA LYS A 31 -2.01 9.67 2.42
C LYS A 31 -3.46 9.52 2.87
N LEU A 32 -3.72 8.97 4.05
CA LEU A 32 -5.05 8.79 4.63
C LEU A 32 -5.84 10.11 4.84
N GLN A 33 -5.16 11.26 4.85
CA GLN A 33 -5.81 12.57 4.93
C GLN A 33 -6.24 13.12 3.57
N THR A 34 -5.83 12.48 2.48
CA THR A 34 -6.21 12.89 1.11
C THR A 34 -7.54 12.27 0.70
N ALA A 35 -8.25 12.91 -0.22
CA ALA A 35 -9.54 12.42 -0.71
C ALA A 35 -9.46 10.97 -1.23
N ARG A 36 -8.42 10.62 -1.99
CA ARG A 36 -8.21 9.28 -2.60
C ARG A 36 -8.18 8.14 -1.58
N PHE A 37 -7.59 8.37 -0.40
CA PHE A 37 -7.41 7.31 0.62
C PHE A 37 -8.24 7.53 1.88
N SER A 38 -9.14 8.53 1.87
CA SER A 38 -9.92 8.93 3.05
C SER A 38 -10.76 7.81 3.66
N ASN A 39 -11.25 6.87 2.84
CA ASN A 39 -12.00 5.68 3.27
C ASN A 39 -11.12 4.68 4.04
N LEU A 40 -9.81 4.62 3.75
CA LEU A 40 -8.87 3.74 4.43
C LEU A 40 -8.52 4.23 5.85
N ARG A 41 -9.13 5.32 6.33
CA ARG A 41 -9.13 5.66 7.78
C ARG A 41 -9.96 4.66 8.58
N ASN A 42 -10.91 3.97 7.94
CA ASN A 42 -11.53 2.80 8.53
C ASN A 42 -10.48 1.67 8.62
N ARG A 43 -10.27 1.18 9.84
CA ARG A 43 -9.28 0.15 10.15
C ARG A 43 -9.49 -1.14 9.36
N GLU A 44 -10.71 -1.64 9.28
CA GLU A 44 -11.02 -2.90 8.60
C GLU A 44 -10.71 -2.79 7.10
N LEU A 45 -11.07 -1.64 6.50
CA LEU A 45 -10.74 -1.38 5.10
C LEU A 45 -9.22 -1.30 4.90
N PHE A 46 -8.48 -0.61 5.75
CA PHE A 46 -7.01 -0.52 5.64
C PHE A 46 -6.34 -1.90 5.72
N MET A 47 -6.76 -2.70 6.72
CA MET A 47 -6.18 -4.03 6.98
C MET A 47 -6.54 -5.06 5.91
N ALA A 48 -7.57 -4.81 5.10
CA ALA A 48 -7.95 -5.63 3.96
C ALA A 48 -7.09 -5.39 2.69
N ALA A 49 -5.92 -4.77 2.84
CA ALA A 49 -4.99 -4.56 1.72
C ALA A 49 -4.62 -5.91 1.07
N ASN A 50 -4.66 -5.96 -0.26
CA ASN A 50 -4.26 -7.14 -1.02
C ASN A 50 -3.42 -6.73 -2.25
N THR A 51 -2.96 -7.70 -3.05
CA THR A 51 -2.19 -7.43 -4.25
C THR A 51 -2.54 -8.40 -5.39
N ASP A 52 -2.50 -7.89 -6.62
CA ASP A 52 -2.53 -8.67 -7.86
C ASP A 52 -1.12 -8.88 -8.46
N GLY A 53 -0.09 -8.44 -7.75
CA GLY A 53 1.30 -8.41 -8.19
C GLY A 53 1.76 -7.12 -8.87
N LYS A 54 0.83 -6.22 -9.23
CA LYS A 54 1.12 -4.93 -9.89
C LYS A 54 0.82 -3.74 -9.01
N ALA A 55 -0.10 -3.88 -8.06
CA ALA A 55 -0.50 -2.83 -7.14
C ALA A 55 -0.84 -3.37 -5.74
N ILE A 56 -0.86 -2.48 -4.76
CA ILE A 56 -1.62 -2.67 -3.51
C ILE A 56 -3.06 -2.29 -3.81
N LEU A 57 -4.03 -3.10 -3.39
CA LEU A 57 -5.44 -2.99 -3.73
C LEU A 57 -6.31 -2.99 -2.47
N TRP A 58 -7.40 -2.24 -2.52
CA TRP A 58 -8.47 -2.24 -1.53
C TRP A 58 -9.84 -2.24 -2.21
N ALA A 59 -10.87 -2.52 -1.41
CA ALA A 59 -12.26 -2.35 -1.85
C ALA A 59 -12.55 -0.91 -2.30
N GLY A 60 -13.50 -0.75 -3.22
CA GLY A 60 -13.85 0.57 -3.77
C GLY A 60 -12.85 1.10 -4.82
N GLY A 61 -12.01 0.24 -5.39
CA GLY A 61 -11.10 0.60 -6.50
C GLY A 61 -9.87 1.39 -6.07
N ILE A 62 -9.65 1.58 -4.78
CA ILE A 62 -8.46 2.24 -4.26
C ILE A 62 -7.26 1.33 -4.50
N SER A 63 -6.20 1.88 -5.09
CA SER A 63 -4.98 1.14 -5.37
C SER A 63 -3.75 2.03 -5.26
N ILE A 64 -2.56 1.43 -5.12
CA ILE A 64 -1.26 2.08 -5.28
C ILE A 64 -0.43 1.20 -6.20
N ALA A 65 -0.14 1.70 -7.42
CA ALA A 65 0.64 0.96 -8.39
C ALA A 65 2.11 0.85 -7.97
N ILE A 66 2.80 -0.19 -8.44
CA ILE A 66 4.22 -0.40 -8.15
C ILE A 66 5.09 0.81 -8.54
N SER A 67 4.77 1.52 -9.62
CA SER A 67 5.45 2.74 -10.03
C SER A 67 5.30 3.86 -9.00
N GLU A 68 4.11 4.05 -8.43
CA GLU A 68 3.86 5.03 -7.38
C GLU A 68 4.65 4.67 -6.10
N ILE A 69 4.80 3.38 -5.78
CA ILE A 69 5.63 2.92 -4.65
C ILE A 69 7.10 3.29 -4.88
N ILE A 70 7.62 3.07 -6.09
CA ILE A 70 9.01 3.42 -6.45
C ILE A 70 9.23 4.93 -6.34
N GLU A 71 8.28 5.74 -6.79
CA GLU A 71 8.38 7.20 -6.67
C GLU A 71 8.38 7.68 -5.21
N ILE A 72 7.62 7.01 -4.34
CA ILE A 72 7.57 7.32 -2.90
C ILE A 72 8.92 7.07 -2.23
N ILE A 73 9.63 6.00 -2.60
CA ILE A 73 10.92 5.62 -1.98
C ILE A 73 12.13 6.33 -2.62
N SER A 74 11.96 6.89 -3.82
CA SER A 74 13.02 7.58 -4.56
C SER A 74 13.10 9.07 -4.22
N LYS A 75 12.23 9.56 -3.33
CA LYS A 75 12.26 10.89 -2.73
C LYS A 75 12.78 10.82 -1.31
#